data_AF-Q4RAG4-F1
#
_entry.id   AF-Q4RAG4-F1
#
_cell.length_a   1.000
_cell.length_b   1.000
_cell.length_c   1.000
_cell.angle_alpha   90.00
_cell.angle_beta   90.00
_cell.angle_gamma   90.00
#
_symmetry.space_group_name_H-M   'P 1'
#
loop_
_entity.id
_entity.type
_entity.pdbx_description
1 polymer ?
#
loop_
_entity_poly.entity_id
_entity_poly.type
_entity_poly.pdbx_seq_one_letter_code
_entity_poly.pdbx_strand_id
1 'polypeptide(L)'
;MESLRPQVQQLLKEGFLREEIILDNIPKLLNCLRDCNVAIRWLMLHTAESAYDPNNKRLRQIKDQVLSDSKYNPRILFQLLLDTAQFEFTLKEVR
;
A
#
# COMPACT_ATOMS: atom_id res chain seq x y z
N MET A 1 -0.81 3.26 -6.63
CA MET A 1 0.48 3.42 -5.93
C MET A 1 0.84 4.88 -5.74
N GLU A 2 0.86 5.69 -6.81
CA GLU A 2 1.30 7.10 -6.75
C GLU A 2 0.47 7.99 -5.81
N SER A 3 -0.82 7.71 -5.57
CA SER A 3 -1.65 8.50 -4.66
C SER A 3 -1.59 8.06 -3.19
N LEU A 4 -1.53 6.75 -2.94
CA LEU A 4 -1.55 6.19 -1.58
C LEU A 4 -0.27 6.50 -0.80
N ARG A 5 0.90 6.40 -1.44
CA ARG A 5 2.18 6.64 -0.74
C ARG A 5 2.29 8.08 -0.22
N PRO A 6 2.10 9.14 -1.03
CA PRO A 6 2.14 10.51 -0.52
C PRO A 6 1.11 10.76 0.58
N GLN A 7 -0.08 10.14 0.48
CA GLN A 7 -1.11 10.24 1.50
C GLN A 7 -0.65 9.65 2.84
N VAL A 8 -0.12 8.42 2.86
CA VAL A 8 0.39 7.81 4.10
C VAL A 8 1.57 8.59 4.65
N GLN A 9 2.48 9.06 3.80
CA GLN A 9 3.63 9.88 4.21
C GLN A 9 3.22 11.22 4.82
N GLN A 10 2.13 11.83 4.35
CA GLN A 10 1.56 13.03 4.98
C GLN A 10 0.98 12.72 6.36
N LEU A 11 0.29 11.58 6.50
CA LEU A 11 -0.26 11.15 7.79
C LEU A 11 0.87 10.85 8.80
N LEU A 12 1.96 10.25 8.35
CA LEU A 12 3.12 9.91 9.20
C LEU A 12 4.04 11.10 9.49
N LYS A 13 3.73 12.29 8.99
CA LYS A 13 4.53 13.47 9.30
C LYS A 13 4.48 13.74 10.81
N GLU A 14 5.64 13.99 11.40
CA GLU A 14 5.78 14.16 12.84
C GLU A 14 4.76 15.18 13.39
N GLY A 15 4.05 14.80 14.45
CA GLY A 15 3.02 15.63 15.09
C GLY A 15 1.67 15.71 14.35
N PHE A 16 1.48 15.04 13.21
CA PHE A 16 0.20 15.04 12.50
C PHE A 16 -0.84 14.13 13.19
N LEU A 17 -0.48 12.86 13.41
CA LEU A 17 -1.33 11.87 14.07
C LEU A 17 -1.29 12.03 15.60
N ARG A 18 -1.97 13.07 16.09
CA ARG A 18 -2.27 13.27 17.51
C ARG A 18 -3.59 12.59 17.86
N GLU A 19 -3.76 12.22 19.12
CA GLU A 19 -4.96 11.53 19.63
C GLU A 19 -6.26 12.20 19.18
N GLU A 20 -6.39 13.52 19.38
CA GLU A 20 -7.56 14.30 18.96
C GLU A 20 -7.85 14.15 17.45
N ILE A 21 -6.83 14.29 16.61
CA ILE A 21 -6.96 14.16 15.14
C ILE A 21 -7.37 12.75 14.76
N ILE A 22 -6.82 11.74 15.44
CA ILE A 22 -7.15 10.34 15.19
C ILE A 22 -8.62 10.08 15.52
N LEU A 23 -9.06 10.48 16.72
CA LEU A 23 -10.43 10.29 17.19
C LEU A 23 -11.46 10.97 16.26
N ASP A 24 -11.16 12.18 15.79
CA ASP A 24 -12.02 12.93 14.87
C ASP A 24 -12.07 12.32 13.46
N ASN A 25 -11.07 11.51 13.06
CA ASN A 25 -10.91 11.03 11.69
C ASN A 25 -10.86 9.50 11.56
N ILE A 26 -11.26 8.73 12.59
CA ILE A 26 -11.18 7.26 12.62
C ILE A 26 -11.67 6.61 11.32
N PRO A 27 -12.87 6.91 10.79
CA PRO A 27 -13.37 6.22 9.59
C PRO A 27 -12.47 6.45 8.37
N LYS A 28 -11.98 7.69 8.19
CA LYS A 28 -11.11 8.06 7.08
C LYS A 28 -9.73 7.40 7.19
N LEU A 29 -9.17 7.37 8.39
CA LEU A 29 -7.87 6.75 8.67
C LEU A 29 -7.92 5.23 8.47
N LEU A 30 -8.96 4.56 8.97
CA LEU A 30 -9.16 3.12 8.76
C LEU A 30 -9.42 2.76 7.29
N ASN A 31 -10.12 3.61 6.54
CA ASN A 31 -10.29 3.42 5.10
C ASN A 31 -8.95 3.54 4.37
N CYS A 32 -8.15 4.58 4.66
CA CYS A 32 -6.81 4.72 4.10
C CYS A 32 -5.93 3.51 4.41
N LEU A 33 -5.96 3.02 5.66
CA LEU A 33 -5.21 1.83 6.07
C LEU A 33 -5.66 0.58 5.30
N ARG A 34 -6.97 0.42 5.07
CA ARG A 34 -7.53 -0.68 4.27
C ARG A 34 -7.09 -0.59 2.82
N ASP A 35 -7.14 0.60 2.22
CA ASP A 35 -6.74 0.81 0.83
C ASP A 35 -5.26 0.48 0.60
N CYS A 36 -4.39 0.89 1.53
CA CYS A 36 -2.96 0.54 1.50
C CYS A 36 -2.78 -0.99 1.59
N ASN A 37 -3.48 -1.62 2.52
CA ASN A 37 -3.46 -3.07 2.73
C ASN A 37 -3.93 -3.86 1.50
N VAL A 38 -4.98 -3.42 0.81
CA VAL A 38 -5.47 -4.03 -0.42
C VAL A 38 -4.45 -3.87 -1.54
N ALA A 39 -3.91 -2.65 -1.72
CA ALA A 39 -2.92 -2.37 -2.75
C ALA A 39 -1.64 -3.21 -2.57
N ILE A 40 -1.11 -3.30 -1.34
CA ILE A 40 0.08 -4.10 -1.03
C ILE A 40 -0.14 -5.56 -1.40
N ARG A 41 -1.23 -6.18 -0.92
CA ARG A 41 -1.52 -7.61 -1.18
C ARG A 41 -1.69 -7.87 -2.67
N TRP A 42 -2.44 -7.02 -3.36
CA TRP A 42 -2.68 -7.15 -4.79
C TRP A 42 -1.36 -7.08 -5.58
N LEU A 43 -0.50 -6.11 -5.27
CA LEU A 43 0.78 -5.96 -5.95
C LEU A 43 1.74 -7.11 -5.63
N MET A 44 1.84 -7.54 -4.37
CA MET A 44 2.69 -8.67 -4.01
C MET A 44 2.27 -9.94 -4.75
N LEU A 45 0.96 -10.22 -4.82
CA LEU A 45 0.44 -11.39 -5.52
C LEU A 45 0.74 -11.32 -7.02
N HIS A 46 0.42 -10.19 -7.66
CA HIS A 46 0.52 -10.05 -9.11
C HIS A 46 1.92 -9.67 -9.61
N THR A 47 2.90 -9.53 -8.74
CA THR A 47 4.32 -9.37 -9.13
C THR A 47 5.20 -10.54 -8.71
N ALA A 48 4.68 -11.49 -7.93
CA ALA A 48 5.37 -12.73 -7.62
C ALA A 48 5.69 -13.53 -8.90
N GLU A 49 6.92 -14.03 -9.01
CA GLU A 49 7.34 -14.85 -10.15
C GLU A 49 6.50 -16.13 -10.29
N SER A 50 6.08 -16.70 -9.16
CA SER A 50 5.23 -17.88 -9.10
C SER A 50 3.78 -17.65 -9.55
N ALA A 51 3.34 -16.41 -9.72
CA ALA A 51 1.95 -16.11 -10.09
C ALA A 51 1.64 -16.37 -11.57
N TYR A 52 2.66 -16.56 -12.41
CA TYR A 52 2.50 -16.73 -13.86
C TYR A 52 3.40 -17.86 -14.38
N ASP A 53 2.86 -18.75 -15.23
CA ASP A 53 3.69 -19.72 -15.95
C ASP A 53 4.53 -18.99 -17.02
N PRO A 54 5.87 -19.01 -16.93
CA PRO A 54 6.75 -18.32 -17.87
C PRO A 54 6.69 -18.91 -19.29
N ASN A 55 6.20 -20.13 -19.47
CA ASN A 55 6.06 -20.76 -20.78
C ASN A 55 4.77 -20.35 -21.50
N ASN A 56 3.81 -19.78 -20.78
CA ASN A 56 2.54 -19.34 -21.34
C ASN A 56 2.63 -17.89 -21.83
N LYS A 57 2.65 -17.70 -23.16
CA LYS A 57 2.74 -16.38 -23.80
C LYS A 57 1.67 -15.39 -23.33
N ARG A 58 0.42 -15.85 -23.14
CA ARG A 58 -0.69 -14.99 -22.71
C ARG A 58 -0.50 -14.53 -21.27
N LEU A 59 -0.04 -15.40 -20.38
CA LEU A 59 0.21 -15.04 -18.99
C LEU A 59 1.37 -14.05 -18.83
N ARG A 60 2.42 -14.18 -19.65
CA ARG A 60 3.50 -13.18 -19.70
C ARG A 60 2.99 -11.80 -20.11
N GLN A 61 2.19 -11.72 -21.16
CA GLN A 61 1.59 -10.46 -21.62
C GLN A 61 0.71 -9.81 -20.52
N ILE A 62 -0.06 -10.62 -19.80
CA ILE A 62 -0.86 -10.13 -18.67
C ILE A 62 0.04 -9.61 -17.55
N LYS A 63 1.13 -10.31 -17.20
CA LYS A 63 2.11 -9.85 -16.21
C LYS A 63 2.71 -8.50 -16.62
N ASP A 64 3.15 -8.38 -17.87
CA ASP A 64 3.74 -7.14 -18.38
C ASP A 64 2.73 -5.97 -18.33
N GLN A 65 1.46 -6.23 -18.69
CA GLN A 65 0.39 -5.25 -18.61
C GLN A 65 0.14 -4.81 -17.16
N VAL A 66 0.07 -5.75 -16.21
CA VAL A 66 -0.07 -5.47 -14.78
C VAL A 66 1.06 -4.58 -14.29
N LEU A 67 2.31 -4.91 -14.63
CA LEU A 67 3.48 -4.14 -14.20
C LEU A 67 3.45 -2.71 -14.77
N SER A 68 3.05 -2.57 -16.04
CA SER A 68 2.88 -1.27 -16.71
C SER A 68 1.77 -0.43 -16.06
N ASP A 69 0.55 -0.96 -15.95
CA ASP A 69 -0.63 -0.20 -15.50
C ASP A 69 -0.54 0.17 -14.02
N SER A 70 0.05 -0.71 -13.21
CA SER A 70 0.28 -0.43 -11.80
C SER A 70 1.46 0.52 -11.54
N LYS A 71 2.24 0.83 -12.59
CA LYS A 71 3.54 1.51 -12.49
C LYS A 71 4.40 0.88 -11.41
N TYR A 72 4.51 -0.45 -11.45
CA TYR A 72 5.13 -1.23 -10.38
C TYR A 72 6.58 -0.80 -10.16
N ASN A 73 6.92 -0.60 -8.90
CA ASN A 73 8.29 -0.39 -8.48
C ASN A 73 8.48 -1.10 -7.13
N PRO A 74 9.38 -2.11 -7.04
CA PRO A 74 9.55 -2.90 -5.83
C PRO A 74 10.00 -2.07 -4.63
N ARG A 75 10.80 -1.00 -4.85
CA ARG A 75 11.22 -0.08 -3.80
C ARG A 75 10.05 0.72 -3.25
N ILE A 76 9.14 1.17 -4.12
CA ILE A 76 7.94 1.91 -3.70
C ILE A 76 7.00 0.98 -2.92
N LEU A 77 6.84 -0.28 -3.37
CA LEU A 77 6.01 -1.26 -2.67
C LEU A 77 6.57 -1.54 -1.27
N PHE A 78 7.88 -1.74 -1.16
CA PHE A 78 8.54 -1.95 0.12
C PHE A 78 8.38 -0.74 1.06
N GLN A 79 8.55 0.48 0.54
CA GLN A 79 8.33 1.68 1.35
C GLN A 79 6.88 1.80 1.81
N LEU A 80 5.90 1.53 0.93
CA LEU A 80 4.48 1.56 1.29
C LEU A 80 4.17 0.53 2.38
N LEU A 81 4.81 -0.65 2.35
CA LEU A 81 4.67 -1.66 3.40
C LEU A 81 5.16 -1.14 4.75
N LEU A 82 6.35 -0.52 4.80
CA LEU A 82 6.91 0.06 6.03
C LEU A 82 6.05 1.21 6.57
N ASP A 83 5.67 2.15 5.69
CA ASP A 83 4.83 3.29 6.04
C ASP A 83 3.46 2.80 6.56
N THR A 84 2.86 1.79 5.91
CA THR A 84 1.57 1.22 6.36
C THR A 84 1.68 0.54 7.72
N ALA A 85 2.79 -0.19 7.99
CA ALA A 85 3.02 -0.84 9.28
C ALA A 85 3.18 0.19 10.41
N GLN A 86 3.94 1.26 10.17
CA GLN A 86 4.07 2.38 11.12
C GLN A 86 2.71 3.03 11.37
N PHE A 87 1.96 3.30 10.29
CA PHE A 87 0.64 3.92 10.40
C PHE A 87 -0.34 3.06 11.22
N GLU A 88 -0.36 1.74 10.98
CA GLU A 88 -1.16 0.80 11.76
C GLU A 88 -0.76 0.79 13.24
N PHE A 89 0.54 0.80 13.54
CA PHE A 89 1.04 0.86 14.90
C PHE A 89 0.56 2.12 15.62
N THR A 90 0.74 3.29 15.02
CA THR A 90 0.29 4.58 15.59
C THR A 90 -1.21 4.62 15.85
N LEU A 91 -2.03 4.06 14.95
CA LEU A 91 -3.48 4.00 15.15
C LEU A 91 -3.91 3.04 16.27
N LYS A 92 -3.12 2.00 16.57
CA LYS A 92 -3.39 1.05 17.65
C LYS A 92 -3.02 1.59 19.02
N GLU A 93 -1.93 2.33 19.15
CA GLU A 93 -1.48 2.91 20.43
C GLU A 93 -2.46 3.95 21.01
N VAL A 94 -3.35 4.51 20.19
CA VAL A 94 -4.38 5.49 20.59
C VAL A 94 -5.71 4.84 20.99
N ARG A 95 -5.85 3.51 20.83
CA ARG A 95 -7.00 2.76 21.33
C ARG A 95 -6.80 2.29 22.76
#